data_AF-A0A913XVB2-F1
#
_entry.id   AF-A0A913XVB2-F1
#
_cell.length_a   1.000
_cell.length_b   1.000
_cell.length_c   1.000
_cell.angle_alpha   90.00
_cell.angle_beta   90.00
_cell.angle_gamma   90.00
#
_symmetry.space_group_name_H-M   'P 1'
#
loop_
_entity.id
_entity.type
_entity.pdbx_description
1 polymer ?
#
loop_
_entity_poly.entity_id
_entity_poly.type
_entity_poly.pdbx_seq_one_letter_code
_entity_poly.pdbx_strand_id
1 'polypeptide(L)'
;MQSLSQSVISFFIIYVLVCYQSTAQEFVRSDRKSSVLFETDRYKKLSTNSLAVFTVRDVFECCWKCLEYHGCWSFNFAIGKLKADLFDCELFSTTKYRLPLKISNVHNHYTIKNACKSNPCANGNVCSSLDEIQYKCKCISSDIGSECKFQNEICLSGKSGQFGIFETSISGKVKFFRLVHISGGIGAWAGSGVSHWGTRNNEIEITITNDDDKMLTPPKSYVREYRFYNLPGVLANDPELILPGFEPPLEVVAGQKFKVWNIEDFFNSKEEDNHGRLCVHAYVHFE
;
A
#
# COMPACT_ATOMS: atom_id res chain seq x y z
N MET A 1 18.70 -30.16 55.38
CA MET A 1 17.49 -30.64 54.67
C MET A 1 16.41 -29.59 54.90
N GLN A 2 16.34 -28.48 54.17
CA GLN A 2 15.90 -28.32 52.77
C GLN A 2 14.63 -29.14 52.43
N SER A 3 13.48 -28.48 52.44
CA SER A 3 12.61 -28.29 51.26
C SER A 3 11.60 -27.17 51.57
N LEU A 4 11.90 -25.92 51.26
CA LEU A 4 11.55 -25.19 50.02
C LEU A 4 10.07 -25.30 49.61
N SER A 5 9.24 -24.56 50.35
CA SER A 5 8.29 -23.54 49.89
C SER A 5 7.65 -23.74 48.50
N GLN A 6 6.36 -24.13 48.52
CA GLN A 6 5.44 -24.10 47.39
C GLN A 6 5.04 -22.67 46.94
N SER A 7 5.69 -21.61 47.42
CA SER A 7 5.28 -20.21 47.13
C SER A 7 5.94 -19.59 45.90
N VAL A 8 6.88 -20.26 45.23
CA VAL A 8 7.59 -19.68 44.07
C VAL A 8 6.84 -19.88 42.75
N ILE A 9 6.13 -21.01 42.58
CA ILE A 9 5.44 -21.34 41.33
C ILE A 9 4.23 -20.43 41.09
N SER A 10 3.50 -20.07 42.16
CA SER A 10 2.33 -19.18 42.06
C SER A 10 2.73 -17.74 41.72
N PHE A 11 3.84 -17.23 42.27
CA PHE A 11 4.38 -15.92 41.90
C PHE A 11 4.90 -15.89 40.46
N PHE A 12 5.56 -16.96 39.98
CA PHE A 12 6.02 -17.05 38.59
C PHE A 12 4.86 -17.07 37.59
N ILE A 13 3.76 -17.79 37.88
CA ILE A 13 2.58 -17.82 37.01
C ILE A 13 1.85 -16.45 37.00
N ILE A 14 1.82 -15.73 38.12
CA ILE A 14 1.28 -14.35 38.16
C ILE A 14 2.16 -13.39 37.35
N TYR A 15 3.50 -13.47 37.44
CA TYR A 15 4.39 -12.67 36.58
C TYR A 15 4.27 -13.03 35.09
N VAL A 16 4.03 -14.30 34.76
CA VAL A 16 3.80 -14.75 33.37
C VAL A 16 2.43 -14.30 32.84
N LEU A 17 1.41 -14.18 33.71
CA LEU A 17 0.08 -13.66 33.33
C LEU A 17 0.01 -12.13 33.27
N VAL A 18 0.90 -11.39 33.94
CA VAL A 18 1.03 -9.93 33.74
C VAL A 18 1.69 -9.59 32.40
N CYS A 19 2.44 -10.52 31.80
CA CYS A 19 3.00 -10.35 30.45
C CYS A 19 2.01 -10.66 29.30
N TYR A 20 0.73 -10.95 29.58
CA TYR A 20 -0.27 -11.30 28.58
C TYR A 20 -1.41 -10.28 28.41
N GLN A 21 -1.38 -9.15 29.13
CA GLN A 21 -2.15 -7.97 28.71
C GLN A 21 -1.22 -7.02 27.97
N SER A 22 -1.20 -7.23 26.66
CA SER A 22 -0.79 -6.24 25.67
C SER A 22 -1.72 -5.03 25.75
N THR A 23 -1.51 -4.18 26.76
CA THR A 23 -1.68 -2.75 26.60
C THR A 23 -0.29 -2.17 26.74
N ALA A 24 0.39 -2.02 25.60
CA ALA A 24 1.44 -1.03 25.50
C ALA A 24 0.83 0.26 26.03
N GLN A 25 1.19 0.63 27.26
CA GLN A 25 0.75 1.88 27.84
C GLN A 25 1.39 2.95 26.98
N GLU A 26 0.60 3.52 26.07
CA GLU A 26 0.97 4.64 25.24
C GLU A 26 1.39 5.78 26.17
N PHE A 27 2.69 5.93 26.35
CA PHE A 27 3.24 7.16 26.91
C PHE A 27 3.12 8.22 25.82
N VAL A 28 2.02 8.97 25.90
CA VAL A 28 1.77 10.15 25.08
C VAL A 28 2.72 11.27 25.53
N ARG A 29 3.72 11.59 24.71
CA ARG A 29 4.50 12.83 24.78
C ARG A 29 4.64 13.46 23.40
N SER A 30 4.67 14.79 23.42
CA SER A 30 4.53 15.76 22.32
C SER A 30 5.37 15.56 21.06
N ASP A 31 6.46 14.77 21.05
CA ASP A 31 7.46 14.84 19.99
C ASP A 31 7.74 13.45 19.37
N ARG A 32 6.80 13.00 18.52
CA ARG A 32 6.92 12.07 17.36
C ARG A 32 8.13 11.09 17.21
N LYS A 33 8.70 10.47 18.25
CA LYS A 33 9.78 9.45 18.12
C LYS A 33 9.60 8.22 19.04
N SER A 34 8.37 7.89 19.42
CA SER A 34 8.10 6.81 20.39
C SER A 34 8.37 5.39 19.89
N SER A 35 8.58 5.19 18.58
CA SER A 35 9.04 3.91 18.01
C SER A 35 9.77 4.12 16.68
N VAL A 36 11.10 4.02 16.69
CA VAL A 36 11.93 4.12 15.46
C VAL A 36 12.86 2.92 15.35
N LEU A 37 13.13 2.49 14.11
CA LEU A 37 14.07 1.41 13.82
C LEU A 37 15.40 2.01 13.37
N PHE A 38 16.51 1.62 14.01
CA PHE A 38 17.86 1.98 13.55
C PHE A 38 18.41 0.94 12.56
N GLU A 39 18.95 1.41 11.44
CA GLU A 39 19.72 0.62 10.47
C GLU A 39 21.21 0.78 10.77
N THR A 40 21.97 -0.33 10.79
CA THR A 40 23.40 -0.31 11.07
C THR A 40 24.24 -0.46 9.81
N ASP A 41 25.24 0.40 9.64
CA ASP A 41 26.31 0.28 8.67
C ASP A 41 27.63 -0.01 9.41
N ARG A 42 28.11 -1.24 9.31
CA ARG A 42 29.35 -1.66 9.99
C ARG A 42 30.59 -1.06 9.35
N TYR A 43 31.60 -0.77 10.17
CA TYR A 43 32.89 -0.22 9.74
C TYR A 43 32.77 1.06 8.90
N LYS A 44 31.76 1.87 9.21
CA LYS A 44 31.46 3.12 8.54
C LYS A 44 31.11 4.16 9.59
N LYS A 45 31.36 5.43 9.25
CA LYS A 45 31.03 6.55 10.11
C LYS A 45 30.58 7.76 9.32
N LEU A 46 29.76 8.58 9.95
CA LEU A 46 29.52 9.94 9.48
C LEU A 46 30.67 10.83 9.95
N SER A 47 31.22 11.67 9.07
CA SER A 47 32.37 12.55 9.37
C SER A 47 31.98 14.02 9.19
N THR A 48 31.02 14.46 9.99
CA THR A 48 30.52 15.85 10.07
C THR A 48 30.50 16.29 11.53
N ASN A 49 30.05 17.52 11.81
CA ASN A 49 29.93 18.02 13.18
C ASN A 49 28.90 17.21 13.97
N SER A 50 29.33 16.64 15.10
CA SER A 50 28.45 15.95 16.05
C SER A 50 27.59 16.96 16.82
N LEU A 51 26.32 16.62 17.05
CA LEU A 51 25.44 17.34 17.97
C LEU A 51 25.91 17.22 19.42
N ALA A 52 26.31 16.01 19.80
CA ALA A 52 26.79 15.68 21.13
C ALA A 52 27.66 14.43 21.06
N VAL A 53 28.55 14.28 22.04
CA VAL A 53 29.35 13.06 22.25
C VAL A 53 29.09 12.58 23.66
N PHE A 54 28.81 11.29 23.80
CA PHE A 54 28.55 10.62 25.07
C PHE A 54 29.47 9.42 25.22
N THR A 55 29.75 9.08 26.48
CA THR A 55 30.41 7.82 26.84
C THR A 55 29.35 6.91 27.45
N VAL A 56 29.13 5.74 26.86
CA VAL A 56 27.97 4.86 27.15
C VAL A 56 28.41 3.41 27.39
N ARG A 57 27.57 2.59 28.02
CA ARG A 57 27.90 1.19 28.33
C ARG A 57 27.73 0.26 27.15
N ASP A 58 26.74 0.53 26.30
CA ASP A 58 26.42 -0.29 25.15
C ASP A 58 25.70 0.55 24.07
N VAL A 59 25.40 -0.11 22.95
CA VAL A 59 24.72 0.51 21.81
C VAL A 59 23.29 0.94 22.13
N PHE A 60 22.58 0.24 23.03
CA PHE A 60 21.21 0.58 23.39
C PHE A 60 21.15 1.89 24.18
N GLU A 61 22.12 2.12 25.05
CA GLU A 61 22.26 3.40 25.75
C GLU A 61 22.55 4.55 24.75
N CYS A 62 23.38 4.33 23.73
CA CYS A 62 23.59 5.30 22.65
C CYS A 62 22.32 5.56 21.83
N CYS A 63 21.56 4.51 21.50
CA CYS A 63 20.24 4.63 20.86
C CYS A 63 19.32 5.52 21.70
N TRP A 64 19.20 5.22 22.99
CA TRP A 64 18.33 5.98 23.89
C TRP A 64 18.75 7.44 23.99
N LYS A 65 20.07 7.72 24.08
CA LYS A 65 20.59 9.08 24.02
C LYS A 65 20.17 9.78 22.72
N CYS A 66 20.22 9.12 21.57
CA CYS A 66 19.73 9.71 20.34
C CYS A 66 18.22 9.97 20.35
N LEU A 67 17.42 9.07 20.92
CA LEU A 67 15.97 9.26 21.00
C LEU A 67 15.57 10.41 21.93
N GLU A 68 16.30 10.63 23.01
CA GLU A 68 16.08 11.74 23.94
C GLU A 68 16.65 13.07 23.44
N TYR A 69 17.71 13.04 22.64
CA TYR A 69 18.39 14.26 22.20
C TYR A 69 17.64 14.91 21.04
N HIS A 70 17.08 16.11 21.29
CA HIS A 70 16.33 16.84 20.29
C HIS A 70 17.16 17.07 19.03
N GLY A 71 16.59 16.67 17.89
CA GLY A 71 17.25 16.76 16.59
C GLY A 71 18.24 15.64 16.26
N CYS A 72 18.45 14.62 17.10
CA CYS A 72 19.28 13.47 16.73
C CYS A 72 18.55 12.52 15.77
N TRP A 73 19.26 12.11 14.73
CA TRP A 73 18.77 11.35 13.59
C TRP A 73 19.65 10.15 13.25
N SER A 74 20.93 10.22 13.61
CA SER A 74 21.87 9.10 13.53
C SER A 74 22.96 9.23 14.59
N PHE A 75 23.72 8.16 14.78
CA PHE A 75 24.89 8.19 15.64
C PHE A 75 26.02 7.28 15.12
N ASN A 76 27.27 7.62 15.47
CA ASN A 76 28.39 6.68 15.39
C ASN A 76 28.55 6.02 16.75
N PHE A 77 28.81 4.72 16.77
CA PHE A 77 29.11 3.97 17.99
C PHE A 77 30.45 3.27 17.84
N ALA A 78 31.31 3.40 18.84
CA ALA A 78 32.65 2.84 18.82
C ALA A 78 32.63 1.30 18.79
N ILE A 79 33.52 0.71 18.00
CA ILE A 79 33.73 -0.74 17.95
C ILE A 79 34.58 -1.19 19.16
N GLY A 80 35.59 -0.40 19.49
CA GLY A 80 36.46 -0.63 20.64
C GLY A 80 36.01 0.17 21.85
N LYS A 81 36.28 -0.38 23.04
CA LYS A 81 36.10 0.33 24.30
C LYS A 81 37.16 1.42 24.46
N LEU A 82 36.75 2.52 25.07
CA LEU A 82 37.64 3.52 25.65
C LEU A 82 38.21 3.02 26.98
N LYS A 83 38.96 3.90 27.66
CA LYS A 83 39.35 3.70 29.06
C LYS A 83 38.07 3.62 29.92
N ALA A 84 38.09 2.78 30.96
CA ALA A 84 36.97 2.49 31.86
C ALA A 84 35.83 1.61 31.27
N ASP A 85 36.13 0.78 30.27
CA ASP A 85 35.18 -0.24 29.75
C ASP A 85 33.91 0.30 29.06
N LEU A 86 33.89 1.59 28.73
CA LEU A 86 32.77 2.28 28.07
C LEU A 86 33.05 2.53 26.56
N PHE A 87 32.04 2.91 25.80
CA PHE A 87 32.10 3.18 24.35
C PHE A 87 31.82 4.65 24.04
N ASP A 88 32.48 5.19 23.02
CA ASP A 88 32.15 6.50 22.44
C ASP A 88 30.88 6.42 21.58
N CYS A 89 30.03 7.43 21.74
CA CYS A 89 28.74 7.60 21.08
C CYS A 89 28.63 9.04 20.56
N GLU A 90 28.68 9.23 19.24
CA GLU A 90 28.59 10.55 18.61
C GLU A 90 27.21 10.70 17.95
N LEU A 91 26.42 11.70 18.36
CA LEU A 91 25.07 11.95 17.81
C LEU A 91 25.10 12.97 16.67
N PHE A 92 24.21 12.85 15.68
CA PHE A 92 24.15 13.73 14.51
C PHE A 92 22.72 14.16 14.14
N SER A 93 22.60 15.36 13.57
CA SER A 93 21.34 15.94 13.07
C SER A 93 21.00 15.57 11.62
N THR A 94 21.74 14.63 11.06
CA THR A 94 21.62 14.22 9.66
C THR A 94 21.89 12.73 9.55
N THR A 95 21.74 12.16 8.36
CA THR A 95 21.85 10.73 8.09
C THR A 95 22.66 10.40 6.85
N LYS A 96 22.93 9.11 6.68
CA LYS A 96 23.49 8.54 5.45
C LYS A 96 22.67 8.82 4.18
N TYR A 97 21.41 9.25 4.31
CA TYR A 97 20.57 9.61 3.18
C TYR A 97 20.88 11.02 2.64
N ARG A 98 21.49 11.88 3.45
CA ARG A 98 21.88 13.25 3.06
C ARG A 98 23.38 13.40 2.87
N LEU A 99 24.18 12.67 3.65
CA LEU A 99 25.64 12.76 3.62
C LEU A 99 26.27 11.37 3.49
N PRO A 100 27.29 11.18 2.64
CA PRO A 100 27.92 9.89 2.47
C PRO A 100 28.70 9.47 3.72
N LEU A 101 28.63 8.19 4.05
CA LEU A 101 29.47 7.60 5.10
C LEU A 101 30.89 7.37 4.60
N LYS A 102 31.86 7.53 5.50
CA LYS A 102 33.27 7.17 5.26
C LYS A 102 33.58 5.82 5.90
N ILE A 103 34.54 5.10 5.33
CA ILE A 103 35.08 3.87 5.93
C ILE A 103 35.70 4.20 7.29
N SER A 104 35.46 3.34 8.27
CA SER A 104 35.95 3.49 9.64
C SER A 104 36.28 2.12 10.22
N ASN A 105 37.49 1.93 10.72
CA ASN A 105 37.87 0.72 11.46
C ASN A 105 37.51 0.78 12.95
N VAL A 106 37.03 1.94 13.42
CA VAL A 106 36.81 2.22 14.85
C VAL A 106 35.34 2.49 15.20
N HIS A 107 34.46 2.65 14.22
CA HIS A 107 33.03 2.95 14.45
C HIS A 107 32.12 2.15 13.52
N ASN A 108 30.94 1.84 14.04
CA ASN A 108 29.75 1.50 13.27
C ASN A 108 28.83 2.72 13.24
N HIS A 109 28.08 2.90 12.16
CA HIS A 109 27.10 3.97 12.05
C HIS A 109 25.68 3.43 12.16
N TYR A 110 24.83 4.15 12.88
CA TYR A 110 23.43 3.79 13.09
C TYR A 110 22.57 4.97 12.65
N THR A 111 21.69 4.76 11.68
CA THR A 111 20.79 5.77 11.14
C THR A 111 19.35 5.36 11.43
N ILE A 112 18.50 6.30 11.85
CA ILE A 112 17.05 6.05 11.89
C ILE A 112 16.59 5.69 10.47
N LYS A 113 15.96 4.53 10.31
CA LYS A 113 15.53 4.00 9.02
C LYS A 113 14.53 4.97 8.38
N ASN A 114 14.86 5.45 7.17
CA ASN A 114 13.94 6.26 6.40
C ASN A 114 12.66 5.45 6.12
N ALA A 115 11.51 6.04 6.45
CA ALA A 115 10.22 5.39 6.27
C ALA A 115 9.95 4.96 4.82
N CYS A 116 10.49 5.65 3.81
CA CYS A 116 10.39 5.28 2.40
C CYS A 116 11.28 4.11 1.97
N LYS A 117 12.32 3.74 2.73
CA LYS A 117 13.28 2.72 2.27
C LYS A 117 12.71 1.30 2.29
N SER A 118 11.70 1.04 3.11
CA SER A 118 10.90 -0.19 3.04
C SER A 118 9.93 -0.22 1.86
N ASN A 119 9.91 0.81 1.02
CA ASN A 119 8.89 1.05 0.00
C ASN A 119 7.47 0.82 0.55
N PRO A 120 7.06 1.58 1.58
CA PRO A 120 5.77 1.39 2.23
C PRO A 120 4.59 1.73 1.30
N CYS A 121 4.84 2.44 0.19
CA CYS A 121 3.82 2.78 -0.78
C CYS A 121 3.61 1.59 -1.75
N ALA A 122 2.39 1.05 -1.80
CA ALA A 122 2.06 -0.07 -2.68
C ALA A 122 2.13 0.31 -4.18
N ASN A 123 2.35 -0.69 -5.04
CA ASN A 123 2.18 -0.64 -6.52
C ASN A 123 3.00 0.42 -7.26
N GLY A 124 4.23 0.67 -6.83
CA GLY A 124 5.13 1.58 -7.54
C GLY A 124 4.84 3.07 -7.34
N ASN A 125 3.98 3.43 -6.37
CA ASN A 125 3.72 4.81 -6.00
C ASN A 125 4.96 5.53 -5.45
N VAL A 126 5.00 6.86 -5.60
CA VAL A 126 6.18 7.66 -5.23
C VAL A 126 6.14 7.98 -3.73
N CYS A 127 7.00 7.33 -2.95
CA CYS A 127 7.19 7.67 -1.54
C CYS A 127 8.00 8.96 -1.41
N SER A 128 7.43 9.97 -0.76
CA SER A 128 8.10 11.24 -0.44
C SER A 128 8.37 11.32 1.06
N SER A 129 9.64 11.36 1.47
CA SER A 129 10.01 11.60 2.88
C SER A 129 9.57 13.01 3.29
N LEU A 130 8.72 13.13 4.31
CA LEU A 130 8.39 14.43 4.93
C LEU A 130 9.47 14.82 5.94
N ASP A 131 9.93 13.84 6.71
CA ASP A 131 11.14 13.89 7.52
C ASP A 131 11.80 12.50 7.47
N GLU A 132 12.68 12.15 8.40
CA GLU A 132 13.35 10.84 8.36
C GLU A 132 12.49 9.66 8.85
N ILE A 133 11.36 9.92 9.50
CA ILE A 133 10.45 8.92 10.09
C ILE A 133 9.04 9.00 9.52
N GLN A 134 8.68 10.12 8.91
CA GLN A 134 7.42 10.40 8.25
C GLN A 134 7.61 10.35 6.75
N TYR A 135 6.68 9.68 6.11
CA TYR A 135 6.55 9.66 4.67
C TYR A 135 5.15 10.11 4.28
N LYS A 136 5.06 10.63 3.07
CA LYS A 136 3.82 10.83 2.35
C LYS A 136 3.92 10.02 1.08
N CYS A 137 2.97 9.11 0.86
CA CYS A 137 2.83 8.54 -0.46
C CYS A 137 2.21 9.60 -1.38
N LYS A 138 2.92 9.92 -2.46
CA LYS A 138 2.33 10.56 -3.62
C LYS A 138 1.89 9.43 -4.54
N CYS A 139 0.59 9.12 -4.51
CA CYS A 139 0.06 8.15 -5.45
C CYS A 139 0.27 8.71 -6.88
N ILE A 140 0.70 7.87 -7.83
CA ILE A 140 0.99 8.29 -9.21
C ILE A 140 -0.29 8.71 -9.93
N SER A 141 -1.43 8.16 -9.51
CA SER A 141 -2.76 8.63 -9.87
C SER A 141 -3.41 9.31 -8.66
N SER A 142 -4.10 10.42 -8.91
CA SER A 142 -4.90 11.19 -7.96
C SER A 142 -6.06 10.41 -7.32
N ASP A 143 -6.28 9.16 -7.77
CA ASP A 143 -7.58 8.49 -7.67
C ASP A 143 -7.64 7.45 -6.53
N ILE A 144 -6.59 7.34 -5.71
CA ILE A 144 -6.42 6.26 -4.70
C ILE A 144 -6.52 6.78 -3.25
N GLY A 145 -6.91 8.04 -3.05
CA GLY A 145 -7.04 8.63 -1.71
C GLY A 145 -5.72 8.73 -0.93
N SER A 146 -5.77 9.30 0.27
CA SER A 146 -4.58 9.62 1.09
C SER A 146 -3.82 8.40 1.63
N GLU A 147 -4.40 7.21 1.55
CA GLU A 147 -3.81 5.95 2.03
C GLU A 147 -3.30 5.03 0.91
N CYS A 148 -3.45 5.42 -0.36
CA CYS A 148 -3.17 4.60 -1.54
C CYS A 148 -3.71 3.14 -1.41
N LYS A 149 -4.87 2.95 -0.77
CA LYS A 149 -5.55 1.65 -0.66
C LYS A 149 -6.46 1.47 -1.87
N PHE A 150 -6.35 0.33 -2.54
CA PHE A 150 -7.21 -0.02 -3.66
C PHE A 150 -8.69 0.10 -3.27
N GLN A 151 -9.50 0.64 -4.17
CA GLN A 151 -10.93 0.38 -4.10
C GLN A 151 -11.15 -1.13 -4.27
N ASN A 152 -12.07 -1.62 -3.45
CA ASN A 152 -12.40 -3.01 -3.20
C ASN A 152 -12.36 -3.87 -4.48
N GLU A 153 -11.88 -5.11 -4.33
CA GLU A 153 -12.13 -6.16 -5.32
C GLU A 153 -13.63 -6.20 -5.61
N ILE A 154 -13.98 -5.96 -6.87
CA ILE A 154 -15.36 -6.09 -7.35
C ILE A 154 -15.44 -7.33 -8.22
N CYS A 155 -16.51 -8.09 -8.08
CA CYS A 155 -16.75 -9.25 -8.91
C CYS A 155 -18.08 -9.14 -9.64
N LEU A 156 -18.11 -9.68 -10.85
CA LEU A 156 -19.26 -9.74 -11.73
C LEU A 156 -19.34 -11.11 -12.39
N SER A 157 -20.52 -11.45 -12.88
CA SER A 157 -20.77 -12.66 -13.66
C SER A 157 -21.42 -12.29 -15.00
N GLY A 158 -21.57 -13.29 -15.87
CA GLY A 158 -22.22 -13.09 -17.17
C GLY A 158 -23.74 -13.20 -17.16
N LYS A 159 -24.39 -13.32 -15.98
CA LYS A 159 -25.84 -13.52 -15.89
C LYS A 159 -26.48 -13.19 -14.55
N SER A 160 -27.81 -13.06 -14.59
CA SER A 160 -28.70 -13.00 -13.42
C SER A 160 -28.52 -11.75 -12.55
N GLY A 161 -28.25 -10.61 -13.17
CA GLY A 161 -28.14 -9.32 -12.49
C GLY A 161 -26.89 -9.19 -11.62
N GLN A 162 -25.78 -9.86 -11.98
CA GLN A 162 -24.60 -9.97 -11.12
C GLN A 162 -23.48 -9.00 -11.56
N PHE A 163 -23.61 -7.76 -11.13
CA PHE A 163 -22.66 -6.68 -11.37
C PHE A 163 -21.72 -6.41 -10.19
N GLY A 164 -20.56 -5.84 -10.49
CA GLY A 164 -19.65 -5.28 -9.48
C GLY A 164 -19.94 -3.80 -9.24
N ILE A 165 -19.88 -3.33 -8.00
CA ILE A 165 -20.13 -1.91 -7.64
C ILE A 165 -18.83 -1.25 -7.17
N PHE A 166 -18.50 -0.11 -7.76
CA PHE A 166 -17.45 0.78 -7.26
C PHE A 166 -17.97 2.22 -7.17
N GLU A 167 -17.26 3.09 -6.47
CA GLU A 167 -17.66 4.48 -6.27
C GLU A 167 -16.50 5.42 -6.58
N THR A 168 -16.72 6.72 -6.72
CA THR A 168 -15.60 7.68 -6.69
C THR A 168 -15.47 8.30 -5.31
N SER A 169 -14.25 8.44 -4.79
CA SER A 169 -14.01 9.11 -3.50
C SER A 169 -13.89 10.63 -3.62
N ILE A 170 -13.81 11.17 -4.84
CA ILE A 170 -13.64 12.60 -5.11
C ILE A 170 -14.63 13.11 -6.17
N SER A 171 -14.96 14.39 -6.10
CA SER A 171 -15.71 15.10 -7.15
C SER A 171 -14.76 15.60 -8.23
N GLY A 172 -15.20 15.61 -9.49
CA GLY A 172 -14.37 16.10 -10.59
C GLY A 172 -14.88 15.69 -11.97
N LYS A 173 -13.99 15.81 -12.96
CA LYS A 173 -14.24 15.47 -14.36
C LYS A 173 -13.49 14.19 -14.73
N VAL A 174 -14.23 13.11 -14.96
CA VAL A 174 -13.70 11.79 -15.31
C VAL A 174 -13.44 11.72 -16.81
N LYS A 175 -12.23 11.34 -17.18
CA LYS A 175 -11.80 11.12 -18.56
C LYS A 175 -12.12 9.71 -19.05
N PHE A 176 -11.88 8.68 -18.25
CA PHE A 176 -12.19 7.28 -18.59
C PHE A 176 -12.18 6.39 -17.34
N PHE A 177 -12.65 5.15 -17.49
CA PHE A 177 -12.51 4.11 -16.48
C PHE A 177 -11.48 3.06 -16.93
N ARG A 178 -10.76 2.49 -15.97
CA ARG A 178 -9.81 1.39 -16.19
C ARG A 178 -10.14 0.23 -15.25
N LEU A 179 -10.12 -0.99 -15.77
CA LEU A 179 -10.29 -2.22 -15.01
C LEU A 179 -9.00 -3.02 -15.04
N VAL A 180 -8.61 -3.63 -13.92
CA VAL A 180 -7.43 -4.49 -13.82
C VAL A 180 -7.87 -5.85 -13.32
N HIS A 181 -7.53 -6.90 -14.07
CA HIS A 181 -7.88 -8.27 -13.73
C HIS A 181 -7.23 -8.71 -12.42
N ILE A 182 -7.98 -9.41 -11.57
CA ILE A 182 -7.48 -10.06 -10.36
C ILE A 182 -7.53 -11.57 -10.56
N SER A 183 -8.74 -12.09 -10.82
CA SER A 183 -8.96 -13.53 -10.94
C SER A 183 -10.22 -13.85 -11.72
N GLY A 184 -10.30 -15.11 -12.17
CA GLY A 184 -11.46 -15.64 -12.86
C GLY A 184 -11.65 -15.07 -14.26
N GLY A 185 -12.88 -15.17 -14.75
CA GLY A 185 -13.30 -14.78 -16.10
C GLY A 185 -14.73 -15.20 -16.38
N ILE A 186 -15.27 -14.73 -17.50
CA ILE A 186 -16.63 -15.04 -17.95
C ILE A 186 -16.54 -15.79 -19.29
N GLY A 187 -17.35 -16.82 -19.43
CA GLY A 187 -17.56 -17.55 -20.68
C GLY A 187 -18.97 -17.29 -21.21
N ALA A 188 -19.07 -16.98 -22.50
CA ALA A 188 -20.29 -16.53 -23.17
C ALA A 188 -21.23 -17.66 -23.64
N TRP A 189 -20.87 -18.94 -23.44
CA TRP A 189 -21.78 -20.06 -23.70
C TRP A 189 -21.33 -21.33 -22.99
N ALA A 190 -22.22 -22.33 -22.91
CA ALA A 190 -21.91 -23.59 -22.25
C ALA A 190 -20.74 -24.33 -22.92
N GLY A 191 -19.70 -24.63 -22.14
CA GLY A 191 -18.49 -25.32 -22.62
C GLY A 191 -17.46 -24.42 -23.31
N SER A 192 -17.70 -23.10 -23.40
CA SER A 192 -16.65 -22.15 -23.79
C SER A 192 -15.56 -22.09 -22.71
N GLY A 193 -14.37 -21.63 -23.11
CA GLY A 193 -13.40 -21.14 -22.11
C GLY A 193 -13.89 -19.81 -21.53
N VAL A 194 -13.33 -19.41 -20.38
CA VAL A 194 -13.53 -18.07 -19.83
C VAL A 194 -12.47 -17.11 -20.35
N SER A 195 -12.78 -15.82 -20.40
CA SER A 195 -11.80 -14.75 -20.62
C SER A 195 -12.01 -13.59 -19.65
N HIS A 196 -11.08 -12.64 -19.61
CA HIS A 196 -11.19 -11.48 -18.72
C HIS A 196 -12.26 -10.51 -19.21
N TRP A 197 -12.29 -10.19 -20.51
CA TRP A 197 -13.06 -9.06 -21.02
C TRP A 197 -14.13 -9.42 -22.06
N GLY A 198 -14.19 -10.66 -22.54
CA GLY A 198 -15.23 -11.11 -23.48
C GLY A 198 -14.96 -12.46 -24.15
N THR A 199 -14.81 -12.52 -25.48
CA THR A 199 -14.67 -13.80 -26.22
C THR A 199 -13.35 -13.95 -26.99
N ARG A 200 -13.14 -15.13 -27.59
CA ARG A 200 -11.92 -15.50 -28.35
C ARG A 200 -11.60 -14.59 -29.53
N ASN A 201 -12.56 -13.82 -30.04
CA ASN A 201 -12.37 -12.88 -31.15
C ASN A 201 -12.02 -11.46 -30.68
N ASN A 202 -11.66 -11.28 -29.41
CA ASN A 202 -11.48 -9.96 -28.78
C ASN A 202 -12.75 -9.09 -28.89
N GLU A 203 -13.89 -9.77 -28.85
CA GLU A 203 -15.21 -9.18 -28.71
C GLU A 203 -15.38 -8.89 -27.22
N ILE A 204 -15.24 -7.61 -26.85
CA ILE A 204 -15.32 -7.14 -25.47
C ILE A 204 -16.80 -7.05 -25.07
N GLU A 205 -17.12 -7.59 -23.91
CA GLU A 205 -18.47 -7.71 -23.37
C GLU A 205 -18.60 -7.00 -22.01
N ILE A 206 -17.70 -6.09 -21.68
CA ILE A 206 -17.73 -5.34 -20.42
C ILE A 206 -18.25 -3.92 -20.64
N THR A 207 -19.17 -3.51 -19.77
CA THR A 207 -19.71 -2.14 -19.73
C THR A 207 -19.74 -1.59 -18.31
N ILE A 208 -19.73 -0.26 -18.21
CA ILE A 208 -19.95 0.46 -16.95
C ILE A 208 -21.19 1.35 -17.06
N THR A 209 -22.04 1.32 -16.04
CA THR A 209 -23.24 2.15 -15.91
C THR A 209 -23.12 3.08 -14.70
N ASN A 210 -23.98 4.09 -14.64
CA ASN A 210 -24.25 4.79 -13.38
C ASN A 210 -25.18 3.95 -12.46
N ASP A 211 -25.53 4.49 -11.31
CA ASP A 211 -26.40 3.81 -10.33
C ASP A 211 -27.84 3.60 -10.83
N ASP A 212 -28.30 4.41 -11.79
CA ASP A 212 -29.62 4.32 -12.45
C ASP A 212 -29.62 3.39 -13.68
N ASP A 213 -28.59 2.56 -13.85
CA ASP A 213 -28.45 1.62 -14.98
C ASP A 213 -28.38 2.30 -16.36
N LYS A 214 -28.00 3.58 -16.41
CA LYS A 214 -27.63 4.25 -17.64
C LYS A 214 -26.21 3.87 -18.03
N MET A 215 -26.07 3.23 -19.19
CA MET A 215 -24.78 2.90 -19.79
C MET A 215 -23.92 4.15 -20.02
N LEU A 216 -22.70 4.15 -19.47
CA LEU A 216 -21.74 5.24 -19.55
C LEU A 216 -20.66 4.93 -20.59
N THR A 217 -20.02 3.77 -20.50
CA THR A 217 -18.96 3.36 -21.43
C THR A 217 -18.96 1.83 -21.66
N PRO A 218 -18.73 1.37 -22.90
CA PRO A 218 -18.59 2.18 -24.11
C PRO A 218 -19.90 2.91 -24.46
N PRO A 219 -19.88 3.96 -25.30
CA PRO A 219 -21.11 4.56 -25.79
C PRO A 219 -22.00 3.48 -26.42
N LYS A 220 -23.33 3.55 -26.21
CA LYS A 220 -24.26 2.52 -26.71
C LYS A 220 -24.11 2.23 -28.21
N SER A 221 -23.68 3.21 -29.01
CA SER A 221 -23.41 3.06 -30.44
C SER A 221 -22.24 2.11 -30.79
N TYR A 222 -21.34 1.83 -29.85
CA TYR A 222 -20.26 0.85 -30.02
C TYR A 222 -20.78 -0.59 -29.95
N VAL A 223 -21.85 -0.80 -29.18
CA VAL A 223 -22.38 -2.13 -28.92
C VAL A 223 -23.09 -2.65 -30.16
N ARG A 224 -22.56 -3.74 -30.70
CA ARG A 224 -23.15 -4.42 -31.86
C ARG A 224 -24.42 -5.16 -31.45
N GLU A 225 -25.16 -5.63 -32.46
CA GLU A 225 -26.38 -6.42 -32.29
C GLU A 225 -26.20 -7.62 -31.34
N TYR A 226 -25.00 -8.21 -31.33
CA TYR A 226 -24.62 -9.35 -30.52
C TYR A 226 -23.95 -8.98 -29.19
N ARG A 227 -24.20 -7.79 -28.64
CA ARG A 227 -23.82 -7.43 -27.25
C ARG A 227 -22.32 -7.38 -26.96
N PHE A 228 -21.51 -7.17 -27.97
CA PHE A 228 -20.09 -6.91 -27.82
C PHE A 228 -19.63 -5.71 -28.65
N TYR A 229 -18.38 -5.31 -28.43
CA TYR A 229 -17.67 -4.31 -29.23
C TYR A 229 -16.20 -4.72 -29.37
N ASN A 230 -15.44 -4.05 -30.24
CA ASN A 230 -14.00 -4.28 -30.35
C ASN A 230 -13.27 -2.96 -30.07
N LEU A 231 -12.15 -3.05 -29.36
CA LEU A 231 -11.22 -1.94 -29.18
C LEU A 231 -9.93 -2.26 -29.94
N PRO A 232 -9.43 -1.34 -30.82
CA PRO A 232 -8.20 -1.58 -31.55
C PRO A 232 -7.02 -1.90 -30.62
N GLY A 233 -6.37 -3.04 -30.85
CA GLY A 233 -5.19 -3.47 -30.08
C GLY A 233 -5.46 -4.06 -28.70
N VAL A 234 -6.74 -4.19 -28.29
CA VAL A 234 -7.11 -4.81 -27.01
C VAL A 234 -7.48 -6.27 -27.23
N LEU A 235 -6.94 -7.15 -26.38
CA LEU A 235 -7.24 -8.57 -26.38
C LEU A 235 -8.16 -8.94 -25.22
N ALA A 236 -8.99 -9.98 -25.40
CA ALA A 236 -9.95 -10.40 -24.38
C ALA A 236 -9.31 -10.89 -23.06
N ASN A 237 -8.02 -11.19 -23.05
CA ASN A 237 -7.26 -11.65 -21.89
C ASN A 237 -6.13 -10.68 -21.49
N ASP A 238 -6.17 -9.44 -21.96
CA ASP A 238 -5.23 -8.43 -21.46
C ASP A 238 -5.33 -8.32 -19.93
N PRO A 239 -4.23 -7.98 -19.23
CA PRO A 239 -4.25 -7.84 -17.77
C PRO A 239 -5.10 -6.64 -17.29
N GLU A 240 -5.40 -5.72 -18.21
CA GLU A 240 -6.19 -4.53 -17.95
C GLU A 240 -7.07 -4.17 -19.15
N LEU A 241 -8.17 -3.47 -18.87
CA LEU A 241 -9.08 -2.92 -19.86
C LEU A 241 -9.25 -1.43 -19.61
N ILE A 242 -8.84 -0.60 -20.57
CA ILE A 242 -9.14 0.83 -20.59
C ILE A 242 -10.39 1.01 -21.45
N LEU A 243 -11.46 1.49 -20.84
CA LEU A 243 -12.72 1.73 -21.53
C LEU A 243 -12.66 3.04 -22.34
N PRO A 244 -13.45 3.17 -23.42
CA PRO A 244 -13.56 4.42 -24.15
C PRO A 244 -13.84 5.61 -23.23
N GLY A 245 -13.08 6.68 -23.45
CA GLY A 245 -13.17 7.90 -22.65
C GLY A 245 -14.42 8.74 -22.95
N PHE A 246 -14.65 9.71 -22.09
CA PHE A 246 -15.75 10.65 -22.16
C PHE A 246 -15.33 11.95 -22.86
N GLU A 247 -16.08 12.32 -23.90
CA GLU A 247 -15.94 13.61 -24.58
C GLU A 247 -17.32 14.29 -24.71
N PRO A 248 -17.62 15.34 -23.94
CA PRO A 248 -16.79 15.93 -22.87
C PRO A 248 -16.63 14.98 -21.66
N PRO A 249 -15.66 15.24 -20.76
CA PRO A 249 -15.47 14.49 -19.52
C PRO A 249 -16.75 14.35 -18.70
N LEU A 250 -16.91 13.21 -18.03
CA LEU A 250 -18.06 12.93 -17.18
C LEU A 250 -17.91 13.64 -15.83
N GLU A 251 -18.82 14.55 -15.51
CA GLU A 251 -18.86 15.19 -14.20
C GLU A 251 -19.40 14.24 -13.13
N VAL A 252 -18.68 14.12 -12.01
CA VAL A 252 -19.03 13.24 -10.90
C VAL A 252 -18.85 13.94 -9.56
N VAL A 253 -19.57 13.45 -8.56
CA VAL A 253 -19.43 13.87 -7.15
C VAL A 253 -18.88 12.75 -6.28
N ALA A 254 -18.18 13.09 -5.21
CA ALA A 254 -17.70 12.11 -4.22
C ALA A 254 -18.88 11.25 -3.68
N GLY A 255 -18.66 9.94 -3.60
CA GLY A 255 -19.66 8.93 -3.22
C GLY A 255 -20.55 8.45 -4.36
N GLN A 256 -20.41 8.99 -5.58
CA GLN A 256 -21.17 8.53 -6.73
C GLN A 256 -20.76 7.11 -7.12
N LYS A 257 -21.76 6.24 -7.32
CA LYS A 257 -21.60 4.81 -7.62
C LYS A 257 -21.70 4.50 -9.10
N PHE A 258 -21.01 3.43 -9.48
CA PHE A 258 -20.97 2.86 -10.82
C PHE A 258 -21.08 1.34 -10.72
N LYS A 259 -21.62 0.73 -11.77
CA LYS A 259 -21.78 -0.73 -11.85
C LYS A 259 -21.01 -1.26 -13.06
N VAL A 260 -20.20 -2.29 -12.86
CA VAL A 260 -19.49 -3.02 -13.92
C VAL A 260 -20.27 -4.27 -14.25
N TRP A 261 -20.56 -4.45 -15.53
CA TRP A 261 -21.44 -5.50 -16.04
C TRP A 261 -20.79 -6.26 -17.17
N ASN A 262 -21.19 -7.53 -17.32
CA ASN A 262 -21.21 -8.14 -18.64
C ASN A 262 -22.41 -7.57 -19.44
N ILE A 263 -22.22 -7.29 -20.73
CA ILE A 263 -23.23 -6.61 -21.56
C ILE A 263 -24.47 -7.48 -21.79
N GLU A 264 -24.31 -8.80 -21.93
CA GLU A 264 -25.46 -9.71 -22.08
C GLU A 264 -26.33 -9.73 -20.83
N ASP A 265 -25.71 -9.76 -19.65
CA ASP A 265 -26.39 -9.65 -18.34
C ASP A 265 -27.12 -8.30 -18.21
N PHE A 266 -26.42 -7.20 -18.51
CA PHE A 266 -27.00 -5.86 -18.45
C PHE A 266 -28.25 -5.70 -19.33
N PHE A 267 -28.25 -6.27 -20.54
CA PHE A 267 -29.42 -6.24 -21.42
C PHE A 267 -30.43 -7.36 -21.15
N ASN A 268 -30.15 -8.24 -20.19
CA ASN A 268 -30.91 -9.46 -19.91
C ASN A 268 -31.21 -10.25 -21.20
N SER A 269 -30.17 -10.49 -21.99
CA SER A 269 -30.29 -11.02 -23.34
C SER A 269 -29.13 -11.95 -23.65
N LYS A 270 -29.45 -13.19 -24.02
CA LYS A 270 -28.48 -14.26 -24.36
C LYS A 270 -27.59 -14.73 -23.20
N GLU A 271 -27.94 -14.39 -21.96
CA GLU A 271 -27.12 -14.71 -20.78
C GLU A 271 -27.29 -16.13 -20.20
N GLU A 272 -28.23 -16.93 -20.71
CA GLU A 272 -28.69 -18.17 -20.04
C GLU A 272 -27.55 -19.20 -19.84
N ASP A 273 -26.71 -19.35 -20.86
CA ASP A 273 -25.59 -20.28 -20.92
C ASP A 273 -24.25 -19.65 -20.52
N ASN A 274 -24.26 -18.39 -20.08
CA ASN A 274 -23.09 -17.74 -19.52
C ASN A 274 -22.67 -18.39 -18.20
N HIS A 275 -21.37 -18.42 -17.95
CA HIS A 275 -20.80 -19.02 -16.75
C HIS A 275 -19.48 -18.35 -16.36
N GLY A 276 -19.00 -18.70 -15.17
CA GLY A 276 -17.81 -18.09 -14.59
C GLY A 276 -18.11 -16.84 -13.76
N ARG A 277 -17.05 -16.30 -13.17
CA ARG A 277 -17.06 -15.12 -12.32
C ARG A 277 -15.73 -14.41 -12.53
N LEU A 278 -15.81 -13.11 -12.78
CA LEU A 278 -14.65 -12.24 -12.99
C LEU A 278 -14.51 -11.33 -11.78
N CYS A 279 -13.30 -11.18 -11.25
CA CYS A 279 -12.99 -10.23 -10.19
C CYS A 279 -11.88 -9.27 -10.64
N VAL A 280 -12.08 -7.98 -10.37
CA VAL A 280 -11.25 -6.88 -10.89
C VAL A 280 -11.08 -5.77 -9.87
N HIS A 281 -10.06 -4.93 -10.07
CA HIS A 281 -10.02 -3.58 -9.54
C HIS A 281 -10.58 -2.60 -10.57
N ALA A 282 -11.42 -1.67 -10.14
CA ALA A 282 -11.92 -0.58 -10.97
C ALA A 282 -11.28 0.77 -10.58
N TYR A 283 -10.94 1.57 -11.57
CA TYR A 283 -10.29 2.87 -11.42
C TYR A 283 -11.04 3.95 -12.19
N VAL A 284 -11.17 5.11 -11.55
CA VAL A 284 -11.73 6.34 -12.13
C VAL A 284 -10.57 7.27 -12.48
N HIS A 285 -10.35 7.57 -13.75
CA HIS A 285 -9.29 8.49 -14.17
C HIS A 285 -9.86 9.88 -14.43
N PHE A 286 -9.40 10.88 -13.68
CA PHE A 286 -9.80 12.29 -13.81
C PHE A 286 -8.91 13.06 -14.80
N GLU A 287 -9.36 14.25 -15.22
CA GLU A 287 -8.54 15.25 -15.93
C GLU A 287 -7.40 15.85 -15.09
#